data_AF-A0A8S3FGX5-F1
#
_entry.id   AF-A0A8S3FGX5-F1
#
_cell.length_a   1.000
_cell.length_b   1.000
_cell.length_c   1.000
_cell.angle_alpha   90.00
_cell.angle_beta   90.00
_cell.angle_gamma   90.00
#
_symmetry.space_group_name_H-M   'P 1'
#
loop_
_entity.id
_entity.type
_entity.pdbx_description
1 polymer ?
#
loop_
_entity_poly.entity_id
_entity_poly.type
_entity_poly.pdbx_seq_one_letter_code
_entity_poly.pdbx_strand_id
1 'polypeptide(L)'
;RCNAETTEVMKLLKDREWGLMILDEVHTIPAERFRKVLTIVRAHTKLGLTATLVREDDKITDLNFLIGPKLYEANWMELQNLGHIAKVQCAEVWCQMTPDFFQEYVSVTNDKHRRLLLCVMNPNKFRACQFLIRYHERRNDKIIVFSDSMFALERYAKKLDKPYICGKTSQSERIQILQNFQHNPRINTIFVSKVADTSFDLPDANVLIQISSHGGSRRQEAQRLGRILRAKKGVLNKTKIN
;
A
#
# COMPACT_ATOMS: atom_id res chain seq x y z
N ARG A 1 -26.59 -0.92 -16.60
CA ARG A 1 -27.84 -0.30 -16.13
C ARG A 1 -27.46 0.95 -15.36
N CYS A 2 -27.54 2.14 -15.97
CA CYS A 2 -27.40 3.39 -15.21
C CYS A 2 -28.72 3.58 -14.46
N ASN A 3 -28.68 3.44 -13.13
CA ASN A 3 -29.85 3.60 -12.27
C ASN A 3 -30.37 5.04 -12.39
N ALA A 4 -31.69 5.21 -12.52
CA ALA A 4 -32.35 6.52 -12.65
C ALA A 4 -31.91 7.52 -11.57
N GLU A 5 -31.64 7.03 -10.36
CA GLU A 5 -31.08 7.78 -9.22
C GLU A 5 -29.74 8.47 -9.55
N THR A 6 -28.88 7.83 -10.33
CA THR A 6 -27.56 8.39 -10.69
C THR A 6 -27.73 9.62 -11.58
N THR A 7 -28.72 9.60 -12.46
CA THR A 7 -29.03 10.70 -13.38
C THR A 7 -29.62 11.89 -12.61
N GLU A 8 -30.43 11.62 -11.59
CA GLU A 8 -31.03 12.64 -10.72
C GLU A 8 -29.98 13.33 -9.83
N VAL A 9 -29.07 12.57 -9.22
CA VAL A 9 -27.92 13.10 -8.47
C VAL A 9 -27.03 13.97 -9.37
N MET A 10 -26.77 13.52 -10.60
CA MET A 10 -25.98 14.30 -11.56
C MET A 10 -26.68 15.59 -12.00
N LYS A 11 -28.01 15.63 -12.00
CA LYS A 11 -28.78 16.84 -12.28
C LYS A 11 -28.67 17.82 -11.11
N LEU A 12 -28.85 17.35 -9.88
CA LEU A 12 -28.65 18.15 -8.66
C LEU A 12 -27.24 18.75 -8.56
N LEU A 13 -26.22 17.97 -8.94
CA LEU A 13 -24.83 18.43 -8.93
C LEU A 13 -24.55 19.55 -9.96
N LYS A 14 -25.26 19.56 -11.08
CA LYS A 14 -25.11 20.56 -12.16
C LYS A 14 -25.92 21.82 -11.90
N ASP A 15 -27.12 21.66 -11.36
CA ASP A 15 -28.08 22.76 -11.17
C ASP A 15 -27.70 23.65 -9.96
N ARG A 16 -26.82 23.17 -9.08
CA ARG A 16 -26.35 23.90 -7.90
C ARG A 16 -24.92 24.40 -8.07
N GLU A 17 -24.67 25.66 -7.71
CA GLU A 17 -23.32 26.18 -7.54
C GLU A 17 -22.78 25.82 -6.14
N TRP A 18 -21.57 25.28 -6.11
CA TRP A 18 -20.91 24.83 -4.88
C TRP A 18 -19.86 25.84 -4.43
N GLY A 19 -19.80 26.12 -3.12
CA GLY A 19 -18.75 26.98 -2.57
C GLY A 19 -17.37 26.33 -2.62
N LEU A 20 -17.29 25.05 -2.21
CA LEU A 20 -16.04 24.30 -2.07
C LEU A 20 -16.21 22.88 -2.61
N MET A 21 -15.25 22.47 -3.44
CA MET A 21 -15.11 21.08 -3.90
C MET A 21 -13.87 20.47 -3.26
N ILE A 22 -14.06 19.42 -2.45
CA ILE A 22 -12.97 18.66 -1.83
C ILE A 22 -12.73 17.42 -2.66
N LEU A 23 -11.48 17.24 -3.09
CA LEU A 23 -11.04 16.14 -3.91
C LEU A 23 -10.03 15.34 -3.12
N ASP A 24 -10.35 14.08 -2.81
CA ASP A 24 -9.42 13.17 -2.14
C ASP A 24 -8.59 12.39 -3.17
N GLU A 25 -7.38 12.01 -2.77
CA GLU A 25 -6.37 11.35 -3.60
C GLU A 25 -6.19 11.98 -4.99
N VAL A 26 -5.99 13.32 -5.01
CA VAL A 26 -6.00 14.11 -6.26
C VAL A 26 -5.04 13.63 -7.34
N HIS A 27 -4.02 12.89 -6.95
CA HIS A 27 -3.07 12.28 -7.86
C HIS A 27 -3.72 11.26 -8.84
N THR A 28 -4.95 10.82 -8.58
CA THR A 28 -5.76 9.94 -9.45
C THR A 28 -6.57 10.71 -10.51
N ILE A 29 -6.75 12.02 -10.33
CA ILE A 29 -7.62 12.90 -11.12
C ILE A 29 -7.22 13.12 -12.59
N PRO A 30 -5.94 13.06 -12.98
CA PRO A 30 -5.58 13.25 -14.39
C PRO A 30 -6.10 12.15 -15.33
N ALA A 31 -6.71 11.07 -14.81
CA ALA A 31 -7.43 10.13 -15.65
C ALA A 31 -8.64 10.80 -16.31
N GLU A 32 -8.89 10.51 -17.59
CA GLU A 32 -9.92 11.19 -18.40
C GLU A 32 -11.32 11.22 -17.77
N ARG A 33 -11.65 10.19 -16.98
CA ARG A 33 -12.93 10.11 -16.25
C ARG A 33 -13.06 11.20 -15.18
N PHE A 34 -11.99 11.54 -14.48
CA PHE A 34 -12.01 12.53 -13.40
C PHE A 34 -11.95 13.96 -13.91
N ARG A 35 -11.30 14.21 -15.06
CA ARG A 35 -11.38 15.53 -15.74
C ARG A 35 -12.81 15.95 -16.03
N LYS A 36 -13.66 15.00 -16.45
CA LYS A 36 -15.08 15.26 -16.72
C LYS A 36 -15.82 15.75 -15.47
N VAL A 37 -15.47 15.27 -14.27
CA VAL A 37 -16.11 15.69 -13.01
C VAL A 37 -15.85 17.17 -12.76
N LEU A 38 -14.61 17.64 -12.97
CA LEU A 38 -14.24 19.05 -12.81
C LEU A 38 -14.93 19.97 -13.81
N THR A 39 -15.28 19.46 -15.00
CA THR A 39 -16.04 20.22 -16.01
C THR A 39 -17.54 20.24 -15.72
N ILE A 40 -18.07 19.18 -15.10
CA ILE A 40 -19.49 19.02 -14.83
C ILE A 40 -19.93 19.81 -13.59
N VAL A 41 -19.14 19.74 -12.51
CA VAL A 41 -19.50 20.35 -11.23
C VAL A 41 -18.96 21.78 -11.18
N ARG A 42 -19.85 22.75 -11.04
CA ARG A 42 -19.49 24.16 -10.87
C ARG A 42 -19.20 24.46 -9.41
N ALA A 43 -17.94 24.74 -9.09
CA ALA A 43 -17.52 25.14 -7.75
C ALA A 43 -16.61 26.37 -7.77
N HIS A 44 -16.79 27.29 -6.83
CA HIS A 44 -15.97 28.51 -6.71
C HIS A 44 -14.54 28.23 -6.24
N THR A 45 -14.39 27.31 -5.27
CA THR A 45 -13.10 26.93 -4.72
C THR A 45 -12.89 25.42 -4.78
N LYS A 46 -11.63 25.01 -4.95
CA LYS A 46 -11.22 23.61 -5.08
C LYS A 46 -10.11 23.32 -4.09
N LEU A 47 -10.27 22.27 -3.29
CA LEU A 47 -9.28 21.78 -2.36
C LEU A 47 -8.89 20.36 -2.73
N GLY A 48 -7.61 20.17 -3.05
CA GLY A 48 -7.05 18.86 -3.34
C GLY A 48 -6.29 18.29 -2.15
N LEU A 49 -6.68 17.11 -1.68
CA LEU A 49 -5.99 16.36 -0.65
C LEU A 49 -5.26 15.17 -1.29
N THR A 50 -3.98 15.00 -0.97
CA THR A 50 -3.18 13.83 -1.38
C THR A 50 -2.01 13.65 -0.43
N ALA A 51 -1.74 12.40 -0.04
CA ALA A 51 -0.58 12.09 0.80
C ALA A 51 0.75 12.07 0.00
N THR A 52 0.69 11.84 -1.31
CA THR A 52 1.87 11.73 -2.16
C THR A 52 1.65 12.45 -3.50
N LEU A 53 2.51 13.41 -3.83
CA LEU A 53 2.45 14.12 -5.12
C LEU A 53 3.30 13.44 -6.21
N VAL A 54 4.18 12.51 -5.85
CA VAL A 54 5.20 11.88 -6.74
C VAL A 54 4.55 11.06 -7.83
N ARG A 55 4.58 11.50 -9.09
CA ARG A 55 4.02 10.79 -10.26
C ARG A 55 5.17 10.49 -11.22
N GLU A 56 5.20 9.27 -11.77
CA GLU A 56 6.22 8.84 -12.74
C GLU A 56 5.93 9.36 -14.16
N ASP A 57 4.69 9.78 -14.41
CA ASP A 57 4.27 10.42 -15.66
C ASP A 57 4.17 11.93 -15.42
N ASP A 58 4.94 12.75 -16.13
CA ASP A 58 5.10 14.22 -16.04
C ASP A 58 3.80 15.09 -16.10
N LYS A 59 2.62 14.46 -16.01
CA LYS A 59 1.29 15.07 -15.95
C LYS A 59 0.96 15.76 -14.62
N ILE A 60 1.95 16.13 -13.81
CA ILE A 60 1.75 16.90 -12.57
C ILE A 60 1.37 18.34 -12.91
N THR A 61 1.92 18.87 -14.00
CA THR A 61 1.61 20.20 -14.55
C THR A 61 0.13 20.36 -14.86
N ASP A 62 -0.52 19.33 -15.42
CA ASP A 62 -1.96 19.31 -15.67
C ASP A 62 -2.79 19.48 -14.40
N LEU A 63 -2.29 19.01 -13.25
CA LEU A 63 -3.00 19.06 -11.97
C LEU A 63 -3.05 20.50 -11.42
N ASN A 64 -1.96 21.25 -11.60
CA ASN A 64 -1.89 22.65 -11.25
C ASN A 64 -2.89 23.49 -12.07
N PHE A 65 -3.06 23.16 -13.35
CA PHE A 65 -4.05 23.82 -14.21
C PHE A 65 -5.49 23.47 -13.82
N LEU A 66 -5.75 22.21 -13.46
CA LEU A 66 -7.09 21.72 -13.16
C LEU A 66 -7.61 22.19 -11.80
N ILE A 67 -6.76 22.16 -10.76
CA ILE A 67 -7.17 22.42 -9.37
C ILE A 67 -6.60 23.75 -8.89
N GLY A 68 -5.28 23.95 -9.07
CA GLY A 68 -4.52 25.10 -8.58
C GLY A 68 -3.12 24.67 -8.13
N PRO A 69 -2.25 25.63 -7.77
CA PRO A 69 -0.89 25.35 -7.32
C PRO A 69 -0.88 24.60 -5.98
N LYS A 70 0.22 23.88 -5.70
CA LYS A 70 0.45 23.26 -4.39
C LYS A 70 0.60 24.34 -3.32
N LEU A 71 -0.37 24.43 -2.41
CA LEU A 71 -0.36 25.42 -1.32
C LEU A 71 0.55 25.03 -0.16
N TYR A 72 0.57 23.76 0.21
CA TYR A 72 1.31 23.26 1.36
C TYR A 72 1.76 21.81 1.13
N GLU A 73 2.94 21.47 1.63
CA GLU A 73 3.43 20.10 1.74
C GLU A 73 4.06 19.95 3.12
N ALA A 74 3.57 18.98 3.88
CA ALA A 74 4.14 18.68 5.18
C ALA A 74 5.44 17.86 5.01
N ASN A 75 6.49 18.27 5.71
CA ASN A 75 7.75 17.54 5.71
C ASN A 75 7.64 16.27 6.57
N TRP A 76 7.80 15.11 5.95
CA TRP A 76 7.74 13.81 6.62
C TRP A 76 8.76 13.68 7.77
N MET A 77 9.96 14.23 7.61
CA MET A 77 11.01 14.15 8.63
C MET A 77 10.65 14.96 9.88
N GLU A 78 10.03 16.13 9.71
CA GLU A 78 9.56 16.96 10.83
C GLU A 78 8.43 16.27 11.58
N LEU A 79 7.44 15.73 10.87
CA LEU A 79 6.34 14.97 11.47
C LEU A 79 6.82 13.72 12.22
N GLN A 80 7.85 13.05 11.70
CA GLN A 80 8.51 11.92 12.35
C GLN A 80 9.29 12.34 13.60
N ASN A 81 9.95 13.51 13.57
CA ASN A 81 10.71 14.04 14.71
C ASN A 81 9.79 14.56 15.83
N LEU A 82 8.67 15.18 15.46
CA LEU A 82 7.61 15.62 16.38
C LEU A 82 6.83 14.45 16.99
N GLY A 83 7.05 13.22 16.51
CA GLY A 83 6.42 12.01 17.02
C GLY A 83 4.99 11.78 16.54
N HIS A 84 4.52 12.53 15.54
CA HIS A 84 3.22 12.31 14.90
C HIS A 84 3.23 11.07 13.99
N ILE A 85 4.39 10.74 13.39
CA ILE A 85 4.59 9.58 12.51
C ILE A 85 5.61 8.62 13.12
N ALA A 86 5.43 7.32 12.89
CA ALA A 86 6.38 6.30 13.30
C ALA A 86 7.76 6.53 12.68
N LYS A 87 8.84 6.29 13.45
CA LYS A 87 10.18 6.24 12.87
C LYS A 87 10.35 4.94 12.11
N VAL A 88 10.36 5.03 10.78
CA VAL A 88 10.51 3.87 9.90
C VAL A 88 11.97 3.72 9.48
N GLN A 89 12.50 2.49 9.58
CA GLN A 89 13.77 2.12 8.99
C GLN A 89 13.50 1.25 7.76
N CYS A 90 13.83 1.77 6.58
CA CYS A 90 13.75 1.03 5.33
C CYS A 90 15.08 0.30 5.08
N ALA A 91 15.02 -1.01 4.83
CA ALA A 91 16.19 -1.82 4.50
C ALA A 91 15.91 -2.70 3.28
N GLU A 92 16.74 -2.58 2.25
CA GLU A 92 16.67 -3.41 1.04
C GLU A 92 17.58 -4.64 1.21
N VAL A 93 16.97 -5.83 1.27
CA VAL A 93 17.70 -7.09 1.45
C VAL A 93 17.81 -7.82 0.12
N TRP A 94 18.97 -7.70 -0.52
CA TRP A 94 19.28 -8.37 -1.77
C TRP A 94 19.64 -9.85 -1.52
N CYS A 95 18.90 -10.75 -2.15
CA CYS A 95 19.13 -12.20 -2.06
C CYS A 95 19.70 -12.71 -3.37
N GLN A 96 20.88 -13.35 -3.33
CA GLN A 96 21.48 -13.97 -4.52
C GLN A 96 20.54 -15.02 -5.12
N MET A 97 20.43 -15.05 -6.45
CA MET A 97 19.63 -16.06 -7.16
C MET A 97 20.40 -17.37 -7.22
N THR A 98 19.71 -18.49 -7.00
CA THR A 98 20.30 -19.83 -7.16
C THR A 98 20.61 -20.09 -8.64
N PRO A 99 21.68 -20.84 -8.97
CA PRO A 99 22.10 -21.08 -10.35
C PRO A 99 20.99 -21.61 -11.26
N ASP A 100 20.19 -22.58 -10.79
CA ASP A 100 19.09 -23.19 -11.56
C ASP A 100 18.03 -22.15 -11.95
N PHE A 101 17.68 -21.27 -11.01
CA PHE A 101 16.71 -20.18 -11.25
C PHE A 101 17.30 -19.12 -12.17
N PHE A 102 18.60 -18.84 -12.06
CA PHE A 102 19.27 -17.84 -12.88
C PHE A 102 19.36 -18.28 -14.34
N GLN A 103 19.70 -19.55 -14.59
CA GLN A 103 19.72 -20.12 -15.93
C GLN A 103 18.34 -20.01 -16.61
N GLU A 104 17.27 -20.39 -15.91
CA GLU A 104 15.90 -20.25 -16.40
C GLU A 104 15.46 -18.78 -16.53
N TYR A 105 15.95 -17.89 -15.67
CA TYR A 105 15.63 -16.47 -15.76
C TYR A 105 16.22 -15.83 -17.02
N VAL A 106 17.43 -16.23 -17.41
CA VAL A 106 18.13 -15.74 -18.61
C VAL A 106 17.53 -16.35 -19.88
N SER A 107 17.10 -17.62 -19.84
CA SER A 107 16.50 -18.29 -21.00
C SER A 107 15.15 -17.68 -21.41
N VAL A 108 14.41 -17.12 -20.45
CA VAL A 108 13.12 -16.47 -20.70
C VAL A 108 13.33 -15.03 -21.13
N THR A 109 13.14 -14.72 -22.42
CA THR A 109 13.23 -13.36 -22.96
C THR A 109 11.88 -12.65 -23.05
N ASN A 110 10.84 -13.33 -23.55
CA ASN A 110 9.57 -12.69 -23.91
C ASN A 110 8.46 -12.77 -22.85
N ASP A 111 8.63 -13.56 -21.79
CA ASP A 111 7.64 -13.70 -20.72
C ASP A 111 8.09 -12.97 -19.44
N LYS A 112 7.68 -11.70 -19.32
CA LYS A 112 7.95 -10.87 -18.14
C LYS A 112 7.34 -11.46 -16.86
N HIS A 113 6.17 -12.10 -16.95
CA HIS A 113 5.50 -12.68 -15.79
C HIS A 113 6.27 -13.89 -15.25
N ARG A 114 6.70 -14.79 -16.13
CA ARG A 114 7.51 -15.96 -15.75
C ARG A 114 8.86 -15.54 -15.17
N ARG A 115 9.54 -14.54 -15.76
CA ARG A 115 10.79 -13.98 -15.20
C ARG A 115 10.59 -13.42 -13.79
N LEU A 116 9.52 -12.64 -13.59
CA LEU A 116 9.20 -12.10 -12.27
C LEU A 116 8.92 -13.23 -11.26
N LEU A 117 8.21 -14.27 -11.68
CA LEU A 117 7.92 -15.41 -10.83
C LEU A 117 9.19 -16.14 -10.39
N LEU A 118 10.16 -16.34 -11.30
CA LEU A 118 11.46 -16.92 -10.97
C LEU A 118 12.21 -16.08 -9.92
N CYS A 119 12.20 -14.75 -10.07
CA CYS A 119 12.80 -13.85 -9.08
C CYS A 119 12.14 -13.93 -7.70
N VAL A 120 10.81 -14.08 -7.65
CA VAL A 120 10.04 -14.11 -6.40
C VAL A 120 10.12 -15.48 -5.71
N MET A 121 10.14 -16.56 -6.49
CA MET A 121 10.20 -17.94 -6.01
C MET A 121 11.62 -18.43 -5.73
N ASN A 122 12.63 -17.55 -5.81
CA ASN A 122 14.01 -17.87 -5.45
C ASN A 122 14.09 -18.44 -4.02
N PRO A 123 14.66 -19.65 -3.83
CA PRO A 123 14.81 -20.27 -2.51
C PRO A 123 15.56 -19.40 -1.50
N ASN A 124 16.53 -18.60 -1.93
CA ASN A 124 17.26 -17.70 -1.04
C ASN A 124 16.38 -16.56 -0.50
N LYS A 125 15.44 -16.04 -1.31
CA LYS A 125 14.43 -15.09 -0.83
C LYS A 125 13.49 -15.73 0.19
N PHE A 126 13.08 -16.98 -0.06
CA PHE A 126 12.25 -17.71 0.90
C PHE A 126 12.96 -17.88 2.25
N ARG A 127 14.25 -18.25 2.23
CA ARG A 127 15.08 -18.36 3.44
C ARG A 127 15.22 -17.02 4.18
N ALA A 128 15.47 -15.93 3.45
CA ALA A 128 15.54 -14.59 4.04
C ALA A 128 14.21 -14.16 4.68
N CYS A 129 13.09 -14.39 3.98
CA CYS A 129 11.76 -14.12 4.51
C CYS A 129 11.47 -14.93 5.79
N GLN A 130 11.76 -16.23 5.77
CA GLN A 130 11.62 -17.11 6.94
C GLN A 130 12.49 -16.63 8.12
N PHE A 131 13.73 -16.23 7.85
CA PHE A 131 14.65 -15.70 8.86
C PHE A 131 14.10 -14.43 9.51
N LEU A 132 13.66 -13.46 8.69
CA LEU A 132 13.11 -12.18 9.18
C LEU A 132 11.84 -12.40 10.00
N ILE A 133 10.93 -13.27 9.55
CA ILE A 133 9.73 -13.62 10.30
C ILE A 133 10.11 -14.16 11.67
N ARG A 134 10.98 -15.17 11.73
CA ARG A 134 11.43 -15.76 13.01
C ARG A 134 12.14 -14.75 13.90
N TYR A 135 12.94 -13.86 13.33
CA TYR A 135 13.67 -12.83 14.05
C TYR A 135 12.72 -11.84 14.75
N HIS A 136 11.64 -11.45 14.10
CA HIS A 136 10.64 -10.52 14.64
C HIS A 136 9.58 -11.19 15.51
N GLU A 137 9.23 -12.45 15.23
CA GLU A 137 8.36 -13.24 16.11
C GLU A 137 8.98 -13.43 17.50
N ARG A 138 10.30 -13.62 17.59
CA ARG A 138 11.03 -13.65 18.88
C ARG A 138 10.95 -12.33 19.67
N ARG A 139 10.68 -11.22 18.99
CA ARG A 139 10.50 -9.88 19.60
C ARG A 139 9.05 -9.56 19.89
N ASN A 140 8.14 -10.46 19.55
CA ASN A 140 6.70 -10.25 19.64
C ASN A 140 6.21 -9.04 18.81
N ASP A 141 6.90 -8.76 17.70
CA ASP A 141 6.49 -7.72 16.75
C ASP A 141 5.37 -8.24 15.85
N LYS A 142 4.42 -7.37 15.49
CA LYS A 142 3.40 -7.66 14.47
C LYS A 142 3.98 -7.47 13.07
N ILE A 143 3.87 -8.50 12.23
CA ILE A 143 4.52 -8.62 10.93
C ILE A 143 3.46 -8.77 9.84
N ILE A 144 3.52 -7.93 8.82
CA ILE A 144 2.75 -8.08 7.59
C ILE A 144 3.71 -8.40 6.45
N VAL A 145 3.45 -9.51 5.75
CA VAL A 145 4.22 -9.92 4.59
C VAL A 145 3.39 -9.67 3.33
N PHE A 146 3.90 -8.80 2.46
CA PHE A 146 3.23 -8.40 1.23
C PHE A 146 3.84 -9.07 0.00
N SER A 147 2.97 -9.56 -0.89
CA SER A 147 3.36 -10.09 -2.20
C SER A 147 2.30 -9.78 -3.26
N ASP A 148 2.73 -9.23 -4.39
CA ASP A 148 1.88 -8.96 -5.56
C ASP A 148 1.46 -10.27 -6.27
N SER A 149 2.36 -11.25 -6.32
CA SER A 149 2.07 -12.55 -6.92
C SER A 149 1.23 -13.40 -5.96
N MET A 150 -0.02 -13.66 -6.35
CA MET A 150 -0.92 -14.56 -5.59
C MET A 150 -0.34 -15.97 -5.45
N PHE A 151 0.30 -16.47 -6.51
CA PHE A 151 0.92 -17.79 -6.49
C PHE A 151 2.06 -17.85 -5.46
N ALA A 152 2.94 -16.85 -5.45
CA ALA A 152 4.03 -16.80 -4.47
C ALA A 152 3.49 -16.64 -3.05
N LEU A 153 2.50 -15.76 -2.85
CA LEU A 153 1.87 -15.55 -1.55
C LEU A 153 1.34 -16.86 -0.95
N GLU A 154 0.57 -17.62 -1.73
CA GLU A 154 -0.01 -18.90 -1.30
C GLU A 154 1.07 -19.93 -0.99
N ARG A 155 2.11 -20.03 -1.83
CA ARG A 155 3.23 -20.96 -1.61
C ARG A 155 4.03 -20.62 -0.36
N TYR A 156 4.30 -19.34 -0.12
CA TYR A 156 5.02 -18.88 1.06
C TYR A 156 4.18 -19.13 2.33
N ALA A 157 2.92 -18.72 2.32
CA ALA A 157 2.02 -18.85 3.47
C ALA A 157 1.80 -20.31 3.86
N LYS A 158 1.54 -21.20 2.89
CA LYS A 158 1.36 -22.65 3.15
C LYS A 158 2.64 -23.31 3.65
N LYS A 159 3.81 -22.93 3.13
CA LYS A 159 5.09 -23.55 3.54
C LYS A 159 5.54 -23.08 4.93
N LEU A 160 5.16 -21.87 5.33
CA LEU A 160 5.48 -21.27 6.63
C LEU A 160 4.36 -21.46 7.67
N ASP A 161 3.24 -22.06 7.28
CA ASP A 161 2.04 -22.25 8.09
C ASP A 161 1.54 -20.95 8.72
N LYS A 162 1.29 -19.93 7.88
CA LYS A 162 0.82 -18.60 8.30
C LYS A 162 -0.48 -18.22 7.59
N PRO A 163 -1.41 -17.51 8.26
CA PRO A 163 -2.64 -17.02 7.64
C PRO A 163 -2.33 -16.08 6.47
N TYR A 164 -3.15 -16.16 5.41
CA TYR A 164 -3.03 -15.28 4.26
C TYR A 164 -4.38 -14.76 3.78
N ILE A 165 -4.39 -13.55 3.24
CA ILE A 165 -5.56 -12.91 2.63
C ILE A 165 -5.29 -12.72 1.14
N CYS A 166 -6.16 -13.29 0.31
CA CYS A 166 -6.14 -13.11 -1.13
C CYS A 166 -7.52 -12.67 -1.65
N GLY A 167 -7.63 -12.42 -2.97
CA GLY A 167 -8.88 -11.98 -3.58
C GLY A 167 -10.01 -13.01 -3.54
N LYS A 168 -9.66 -14.29 -3.33
CA LYS A 168 -10.63 -15.39 -3.20
C LYS A 168 -11.13 -15.60 -1.77
N THR A 169 -10.46 -15.02 -0.77
CA THR A 169 -10.84 -15.14 0.65
C THR A 169 -12.21 -14.49 0.88
N SER A 170 -13.11 -15.20 1.57
CA SER A 170 -14.44 -14.66 1.89
C SER A 170 -14.34 -13.46 2.84
N GLN A 171 -15.37 -12.60 2.87
CA GLN A 171 -15.39 -11.45 3.79
C GLN A 171 -15.32 -11.89 5.26
N SER A 172 -16.07 -12.94 5.63
CA SER A 172 -16.11 -13.47 7.00
C SER A 172 -14.75 -14.00 7.45
N GLU A 173 -14.09 -14.81 6.62
CA GLU A 173 -12.75 -15.35 6.90
C GLU A 173 -11.72 -14.23 7.02
N ARG A 174 -11.80 -13.22 6.15
CA ARG A 174 -10.92 -12.05 6.19
C ARG A 174 -11.05 -11.30 7.51
N ILE A 175 -12.27 -10.99 7.94
CA ILE A 175 -12.52 -10.31 9.23
C ILE A 175 -11.94 -11.13 10.38
N GLN A 176 -12.14 -12.44 10.37
CA GLN A 176 -11.60 -13.34 11.39
C GLN A 176 -10.06 -13.32 11.43
N ILE A 177 -9.38 -13.37 10.27
CA ILE A 177 -7.92 -13.30 10.19
C ILE A 177 -7.42 -11.96 10.74
N LEU A 178 -8.06 -10.85 10.38
CA LEU A 178 -7.67 -9.52 10.84
C LEU A 178 -7.90 -9.34 12.35
N GLN A 179 -9.05 -9.77 12.87
CA GLN A 179 -9.33 -9.75 14.32
C GLN A 179 -8.34 -10.61 15.11
N ASN A 180 -8.03 -11.80 14.60
CA ASN A 180 -7.01 -12.65 15.19
C ASN A 180 -5.64 -11.97 15.18
N PHE A 181 -5.24 -11.34 14.08
CA PHE A 181 -3.97 -10.62 14.04
C PHE A 181 -3.93 -9.43 15.01
N GLN A 182 -5.02 -8.69 15.18
CA GLN A 182 -5.09 -7.54 16.09
C GLN A 182 -5.10 -7.95 17.57
N HIS A 183 -5.96 -8.91 17.93
CA HIS A 183 -6.26 -9.21 19.33
C HIS A 183 -5.55 -10.46 19.87
N ASN A 184 -5.21 -11.42 19.01
CA ASN A 184 -4.57 -12.65 19.45
C ASN A 184 -3.03 -12.46 19.49
N PRO A 185 -2.39 -12.57 20.66
CA PRO A 185 -0.94 -12.45 20.79
C PRO A 185 -0.19 -13.67 20.22
N ARG A 186 -0.89 -14.77 19.90
CA ARG A 186 -0.28 -15.95 19.29
C ARG A 186 -0.08 -15.79 17.78
N ILE A 187 -0.85 -14.92 17.13
CA ILE A 187 -0.81 -14.71 15.68
C ILE A 187 -0.17 -13.36 15.41
N ASN A 188 1.11 -13.38 15.09
CA ASN A 188 1.90 -12.17 14.88
C ASN A 188 2.27 -11.93 13.43
N THR A 189 1.95 -12.85 12.52
CA THR A 189 2.36 -12.79 11.12
C THR A 189 1.16 -13.07 10.23
N ILE A 190 0.88 -12.18 9.28
CA ILE A 190 -0.09 -12.40 8.20
C ILE A 190 0.51 -12.12 6.84
N PHE A 191 0.04 -12.85 5.83
CA PHE A 191 0.40 -12.67 4.44
C PHE A 191 -0.73 -11.97 3.70
N VAL A 192 -0.42 -10.94 2.92
CA VAL A 192 -1.44 -10.15 2.24
C VAL A 192 -1.06 -9.86 0.79
N SER A 193 -2.05 -9.97 -0.11
CA SER A 193 -1.89 -9.60 -1.51
C SER A 193 -2.25 -8.13 -1.77
N LYS A 194 -2.13 -7.71 -3.03
CA LYS A 194 -2.55 -6.40 -3.54
C LYS A 194 -4.00 -5.99 -3.18
N VAL A 195 -4.86 -6.91 -2.75
CA VAL A 195 -6.24 -6.57 -2.32
C VAL A 195 -6.26 -5.64 -1.10
N ALA A 196 -5.19 -5.65 -0.28
CA ALA A 196 -5.06 -4.71 0.84
C ALA A 196 -4.85 -3.24 0.44
N ASP A 197 -4.41 -2.95 -0.78
CA ASP A 197 -4.14 -1.56 -1.16
C ASP A 197 -5.44 -0.77 -1.41
N THR A 198 -6.50 -1.46 -1.84
CA THR A 198 -7.71 -0.82 -2.38
C THR A 198 -8.96 -1.05 -1.55
N SER A 199 -9.00 -2.10 -0.72
CA SER A 199 -10.30 -2.68 -0.33
C SER A 199 -10.58 -2.70 1.18
N PHE A 200 -9.61 -2.42 2.06
CA PHE A 200 -9.81 -2.50 3.51
C PHE A 200 -8.67 -1.89 4.33
N ASP A 201 -8.98 -1.45 5.55
CA ASP A 201 -7.98 -0.97 6.53
C ASP A 201 -7.17 -2.13 7.09
N LEU A 202 -5.86 -2.07 6.87
CA LEU A 202 -4.94 -3.02 7.49
C LEU A 202 -4.71 -2.67 8.97
N PRO A 203 -4.62 -3.67 9.85
CA PRO A 203 -4.24 -3.50 11.23
C PRO A 203 -2.83 -2.93 11.39
N ASP A 204 -2.62 -2.22 12.48
CA ASP A 204 -1.31 -1.69 12.87
C ASP A 204 -0.27 -2.83 12.94
N ALA A 205 0.85 -2.65 12.24
CA ALA A 205 1.97 -3.57 12.29
C ALA A 205 3.29 -2.84 12.59
N ASN A 206 4.23 -3.57 13.15
CA ASN A 206 5.56 -3.06 13.47
C ASN A 206 6.54 -3.27 12.32
N VAL A 207 6.34 -4.34 11.54
CA VAL A 207 7.27 -4.77 10.49
C VAL A 207 6.48 -5.07 9.22
N LEU A 208 6.92 -4.49 8.11
CA LEU A 208 6.42 -4.77 6.77
C LEU A 208 7.53 -5.46 5.98
N ILE A 209 7.27 -6.68 5.49
CA ILE A 209 8.18 -7.41 4.61
C ILE A 209 7.57 -7.44 3.21
N GLN A 210 8.22 -6.84 2.23
CA GLN A 210 7.77 -6.86 0.84
C GLN A 210 8.65 -7.81 0.00
N ILE A 211 8.05 -8.89 -0.53
CA ILE A 211 8.79 -9.94 -1.27
C ILE A 211 8.93 -9.59 -2.75
N SER A 212 7.87 -9.02 -3.32
CA SER A 212 7.79 -8.61 -4.72
C SER A 212 7.28 -7.19 -4.81
N SER A 213 7.86 -6.43 -5.73
CA SER A 213 7.40 -5.11 -6.14
C SER A 213 7.19 -5.14 -7.65
N HIS A 214 6.02 -4.66 -8.10
CA HIS A 214 5.84 -4.30 -9.49
C HIS A 214 6.43 -2.90 -9.73
N GLY A 215 7.37 -2.77 -10.67
CA GLY A 215 8.24 -1.60 -10.82
C GLY A 215 7.57 -0.23 -11.02
N GLY A 216 6.28 -0.18 -11.40
CA GLY A 216 5.49 1.05 -11.52
C GLY A 216 4.64 1.40 -10.29
N SER A 217 4.94 0.81 -9.13
CA SER A 217 4.09 0.85 -7.94
C SER A 217 4.72 1.54 -6.72
N ARG A 218 5.86 2.23 -6.89
CA ARG A 218 6.60 2.88 -5.79
C ARG A 218 5.74 3.82 -4.94
N ARG A 219 4.80 4.52 -5.58
CA ARG A 219 3.80 5.35 -4.88
C ARG A 219 2.89 4.52 -3.97
N GLN A 220 2.34 3.41 -4.48
CA GLN A 220 1.46 2.54 -3.69
C GLN A 220 2.21 1.95 -2.51
N GLU A 221 3.51 1.65 -2.67
CA GLU A 221 4.37 1.17 -1.60
C GLU A 221 4.55 2.19 -0.49
N ALA A 222 4.85 3.45 -0.84
CA ALA A 222 4.99 4.53 0.14
C ALA A 222 3.69 4.80 0.90
N GLN A 223 2.54 4.82 0.21
CA GLN A 223 1.22 4.98 0.84
C GLN A 223 0.89 3.79 1.75
N ARG A 224 1.14 2.57 1.28
CA ARG A 224 0.95 1.33 2.05
C ARG A 224 1.79 1.37 3.33
N LEU A 225 3.06 1.74 3.22
CA LEU A 225 3.98 1.87 4.35
C LEU A 225 3.44 2.87 5.38
N GLY A 226 2.94 4.03 4.94
CA GLY A 226 2.32 5.03 5.82
C GLY A 226 1.02 4.58 6.49
N ARG A 227 0.23 3.69 5.86
CA ARG A 227 -1.01 3.15 6.44
C ARG A 227 -0.75 2.05 7.48
N ILE A 228 0.26 1.22 7.23
CA ILE A 228 0.56 0.02 8.04
C ILE A 228 1.40 0.37 9.26
N LEU A 229 2.42 1.22 9.09
CA LEU A 229 3.39 1.49 10.15
C LEU A 229 2.89 2.63 11.05
N ARG A 230 2.39 2.26 12.23
CA ARG A 230 2.01 3.23 13.26
C ARG A 230 3.02 3.28 14.40
N ALA A 231 3.06 4.44 15.07
CA ALA A 231 3.99 4.67 16.14
C ALA A 231 3.74 3.66 17.28
N LYS A 232 4.82 3.01 17.75
CA LYS A 232 4.75 2.13 18.90
C LYS A 232 4.26 2.94 20.11
N LYS A 233 3.06 2.64 20.61
CA LYS A 233 2.53 3.16 21.89
C LYS A 233 3.55 2.82 22.99
N GLY A 234 4.43 3.76 23.34
CA GLY A 234 5.42 3.58 24.41
C GLY A 234 6.83 4.13 24.17
N VAL A 235 7.19 4.56 22.95
CA VAL A 235 8.54 5.16 22.74
C VAL A 235 8.64 6.61 23.26
N LEU A 236 7.49 7.28 23.43
CA LEU A 236 7.43 8.68 23.90
C LEU A 236 7.75 8.88 25.39
N ASN A 237 7.82 7.82 26.21
CA ASN A 237 8.02 7.96 27.67
C ASN A 237 9.45 7.67 28.17
N LYS A 238 10.43 7.43 27.29
CA LYS A 238 11.81 7.10 27.72
C LYS A 238 12.85 8.21 27.58
N THR A 239 12.49 9.38 27.05
CA THR A 239 13.46 10.46 26.76
C THR A 239 13.26 11.75 27.56
N LYS A 240 12.45 11.73 28.63
CA LYS A 240 12.31 12.86 29.56
C LYS A 240 12.53 12.46 31.03
N ILE A 241 13.60 11.72 31.31
CA ILE A 241 14.21 11.70 32.65
C ILE A 241 15.72 11.61 32.42
N ASN A 242 16.37 12.76 32.47
CA ASN A 242 17.72 13.02 32.97
C ASN A 242 17.98 14.52 32.84
#